data_AF-A0AAD9C5J7-F1
#
_entry.id   AF-A0AAD9C5J7-F1
#
_cell.length_a   1.000
_cell.length_b   1.000
_cell.length_c   1.000
_cell.angle_alpha   90.00
_cell.angle_beta   90.00
_cell.angle_gamma   90.00
#
_symmetry.space_group_name_H-M   'P 1'
#
loop_
_entity.id
_entity.type
_entity.pdbx_description
1 polymer ?
#
loop_
_entity_poly.entity_id
_entity_poly.type
_entity_poly.pdbx_seq_one_letter_code
_entity_poly.pdbx_strand_id
1 'polypeptide(L)'
;MPGGSTKKTCPFCQSILFCAQKICAHCLKEQPKKQRLEKKLKRFDEKREDWVSGRKKNHNIASIKDEAIVLLEKLHAIGFKPVLLLGKETRKKERKCEILTPRCTLTAYAQDYLDKIGTFYECLCEGWTPDSTGQGVAEDPDEERVTLNLTPCDPSEPTNNWQEAGTTESRRQAPCRWRC
;
A
#
# COMPACT_ATOMS: atom_id res chain seq x y z
N MET A 1 5.32 -31.40 16.96
CA MET A 1 5.41 -30.11 16.22
C MET A 1 6.69 -29.43 16.66
N PRO A 2 7.71 -29.24 15.80
CA PRO A 2 8.90 -28.50 16.20
C PRO A 2 8.54 -27.02 16.36
N GLY A 3 8.72 -26.50 17.58
CA GLY A 3 8.44 -25.10 17.93
C GLY A 3 9.32 -24.15 17.13
N GLY A 4 8.72 -23.10 16.54
CA GLY A 4 9.46 -22.10 15.80
C GLY A 4 10.43 -21.34 16.71
N SER A 5 11.72 -21.31 16.33
CA SER A 5 12.73 -20.50 17.03
C SER A 5 12.43 -19.01 16.87
N THR A 6 12.46 -18.27 17.98
CA THR A 6 12.33 -16.80 18.01
C THR A 6 13.60 -16.08 17.54
N LYS A 7 14.69 -16.83 17.32
CA LYS A 7 16.00 -16.35 16.90
C LYS A 7 16.36 -16.92 15.52
N LYS A 8 17.00 -16.08 14.70
CA LYS A 8 17.54 -16.41 13.37
C LYS A 8 18.99 -15.96 13.27
N THR A 9 19.73 -16.57 12.37
CA THR A 9 21.10 -16.17 12.06
C THR A 9 21.11 -15.09 11.00
N CYS A 10 21.94 -14.06 11.17
CA CYS A 10 22.13 -13.00 10.18
C CYS A 10 22.76 -13.59 8.92
N PRO A 11 22.17 -13.39 7.73
CA PRO A 11 22.74 -13.91 6.49
C PRO A 11 24.07 -13.23 6.09
N PHE A 12 24.39 -12.07 6.67
CA PHE A 12 25.57 -11.28 6.30
C PHE A 12 26.76 -11.44 7.24
N CYS A 13 26.54 -11.51 8.55
CA CYS A 13 27.61 -11.58 9.55
C CYS A 13 27.48 -12.77 10.49
N GLN A 14 26.50 -13.66 10.25
CA GLN A 14 26.28 -14.90 11.01
C GLN A 14 26.00 -14.73 12.51
N SER A 15 25.80 -13.50 12.99
CA SER A 15 25.36 -13.24 14.37
C SER A 15 23.91 -13.69 14.61
N ILE A 16 23.59 -14.05 15.85
CA ILE A 16 22.24 -14.44 16.26
C ILE A 16 21.41 -13.17 16.49
N LEU A 17 20.26 -13.05 15.84
CA LEU A 17 19.32 -11.95 16.04
C LEU A 17 17.89 -12.46 16.21
N PHE A 18 17.00 -11.61 16.74
CA PHE A 18 15.59 -11.96 16.84
C PHE A 18 14.92 -11.94 15.47
N CYS A 19 13.97 -12.85 15.23
CA CYS A 19 13.25 -12.94 13.97
C CYS A 19 12.56 -11.60 13.58
N ALA A 20 12.14 -10.83 14.59
CA ALA A 20 11.50 -9.52 14.44
C ALA A 20 12.46 -8.40 14.01
N GLN A 21 13.75 -8.47 14.34
CA GLN A 21 14.73 -7.44 13.99
C GLN A 21 14.92 -7.36 12.47
N LYS A 22 14.72 -6.14 11.94
CA LYS A 22 14.83 -5.80 10.51
C LYS A 22 16.19 -5.22 10.13
N ILE A 23 16.96 -4.77 11.12
CA ILE A 23 18.35 -4.34 10.94
C ILE A 23 19.20 -5.18 11.89
N CYS A 24 20.34 -5.68 11.42
CA CYS A 24 21.24 -6.44 12.28
C CYS A 24 21.98 -5.51 13.24
N ALA A 25 21.93 -5.78 14.54
CA ALA A 25 22.65 -4.98 15.54
C ALA A 25 24.19 -5.03 15.39
N HIS A 26 24.73 -6.08 14.76
CA HIS A 26 26.18 -6.26 14.62
C HIS A 26 26.76 -5.69 13.33
N CYS A 27 26.09 -5.88 12.19
CA CYS A 27 26.60 -5.41 10.90
C CYS A 27 25.80 -4.24 10.32
N LEU A 28 24.76 -3.78 11.00
CA LEU A 28 23.87 -2.68 10.62
C LEU A 28 23.21 -2.82 9.24
N LYS A 29 23.36 -3.99 8.58
CA LYS A 29 22.70 -4.29 7.31
C LYS A 29 21.23 -4.60 7.54
N GLU A 30 20.40 -4.04 6.67
CA GLU A 30 18.98 -4.38 6.59
C GLU A 30 18.85 -5.88 6.30
N GLN A 31 18.08 -6.57 7.13
CA GLN A 31 17.75 -7.96 6.95
C GLN A 31 16.92 -8.09 5.66
N PRO A 32 17.08 -9.19 4.91
CA PRO A 32 16.29 -9.42 3.72
C PRO A 32 14.80 -9.23 4.05
N LYS A 33 14.14 -8.33 3.30
CA LYS A 33 12.69 -8.13 3.35
C LYS A 33 12.01 -9.48 3.16
N LYS A 34 10.73 -9.61 3.54
CA LYS A 34 10.01 -10.89 3.56
C LYS A 34 10.16 -11.60 2.20
N GLN A 35 11.18 -12.45 2.03
CA GLN A 35 11.51 -13.15 0.77
C GLN A 35 10.31 -13.93 0.24
N ARG A 36 9.40 -14.30 1.14
CA ARG A 36 8.14 -14.96 0.84
C ARG A 36 7.20 -14.12 -0.03
N LEU A 37 7.15 -12.79 0.15
CA LEU A 37 6.31 -11.91 -0.66
C LEU A 37 6.92 -11.74 -2.05
N GLU A 38 8.20 -11.40 -2.15
CA GLU A 38 8.92 -11.27 -3.42
C GLU A 38 8.85 -12.56 -4.25
N LYS A 39 9.08 -13.72 -3.62
CA LYS A 39 8.92 -15.03 -4.30
C LYS A 39 7.49 -15.28 -4.76
N LYS A 40 6.46 -14.80 -4.05
CA LYS A 40 5.06 -14.93 -4.47
C LYS A 40 4.75 -14.00 -5.65
N LEU A 41 5.25 -12.76 -5.62
CA LEU A 41 5.10 -11.80 -6.71
C LEU A 41 5.80 -12.31 -7.97
N LYS A 42 7.05 -12.76 -7.87
CA LYS A 42 7.79 -13.34 -9.00
C LYS A 42 7.06 -14.52 -9.63
N ARG A 43 6.54 -15.44 -8.81
CA ARG A 43 5.74 -16.59 -9.30
C ARG A 43 4.42 -16.16 -9.97
N PHE A 44 3.84 -15.05 -9.53
CA PHE A 44 2.66 -14.49 -10.17
C PHE A 44 3.03 -13.89 -11.52
N ASP A 45 4.12 -13.12 -11.59
CA ASP A 45 4.60 -12.52 -12.84
C ASP A 45 4.91 -13.59 -13.90
N GLU A 46 5.60 -14.67 -13.50
CA GLU A 46 5.90 -15.83 -14.37
C GLU A 46 4.64 -16.52 -14.92
N LYS A 47 3.50 -16.43 -14.21
CA LYS A 47 2.25 -17.12 -14.57
C LYS A 47 1.11 -16.15 -14.91
N ARG A 48 1.44 -14.88 -15.14
CA ARG A 48 0.45 -13.80 -15.24
C ARG A 48 -0.53 -14.05 -16.38
N GLU A 49 -0.02 -14.45 -17.55
CA GLU A 49 -0.83 -14.65 -18.76
C GLU A 49 -1.79 -15.85 -18.63
N ASP A 50 -1.30 -16.99 -18.13
CA ASP A 50 -2.10 -18.17 -17.82
C ASP A 50 -3.18 -17.87 -16.79
N TRP A 51 -2.84 -17.09 -15.77
CA TRP A 51 -3.78 -16.72 -14.72
C TRP A 51 -4.88 -15.77 -15.25
N VAL A 52 -4.51 -14.77 -16.05
CA VAL A 52 -5.46 -13.85 -16.67
C VAL A 52 -6.39 -14.58 -17.65
N SER A 53 -5.85 -15.47 -18.48
CA SER A 53 -6.64 -16.24 -19.45
C SER A 53 -7.62 -17.19 -18.75
N GLY A 54 -7.19 -17.89 -17.69
CA GLY A 54 -8.05 -18.73 -16.87
C GLY A 54 -9.19 -17.96 -16.19
N ARG A 55 -8.91 -16.76 -15.67
CA ARG A 55 -9.93 -15.92 -15.00
C ARG A 55 -10.90 -15.26 -15.99
N LYS A 56 -10.43 -14.83 -17.17
CA LYS A 56 -11.30 -14.33 -18.25
C LYS A 56 -12.24 -15.41 -18.77
N LYS A 57 -11.74 -16.64 -18.96
CA LYS A 57 -12.53 -17.80 -19.42
C LYS A 57 -13.63 -18.21 -18.43
N ASN A 58 -13.35 -18.09 -17.14
CA ASN A 58 -14.28 -18.51 -16.08
C ASN A 58 -15.14 -17.36 -15.52
N HIS A 59 -15.18 -16.19 -16.17
CA HIS A 59 -15.92 -14.99 -15.70
C HIS A 59 -15.63 -14.59 -14.25
N ASN A 60 -14.43 -14.90 -13.75
CA ASN A 60 -14.15 -14.96 -12.32
C ASN A 60 -13.58 -13.63 -11.77
N ILE A 61 -13.99 -12.52 -12.39
CA ILE A 61 -13.57 -11.15 -12.03
C ILE A 61 -14.32 -10.70 -10.77
N ALA A 62 -15.60 -11.04 -10.64
CA ALA A 62 -16.40 -10.71 -9.45
C ALA A 62 -15.79 -11.32 -8.19
N SER A 63 -15.43 -12.61 -8.22
CA SER A 63 -14.76 -13.29 -7.10
C SER A 63 -13.46 -12.61 -6.67
N ILE A 64 -12.67 -12.04 -7.58
CA ILE A 64 -11.44 -11.34 -7.22
C ILE A 64 -11.77 -10.05 -6.47
N LYS A 65 -12.82 -9.33 -6.89
CA LYS A 65 -13.32 -8.17 -6.15
C LYS A 65 -13.83 -8.57 -4.78
N ASP A 66 -14.57 -9.68 -4.67
CA ASP A 66 -15.07 -10.18 -3.39
C ASP A 66 -13.91 -10.56 -2.45
N GLU A 67 -12.88 -11.24 -2.96
CA GLU A 67 -11.65 -11.54 -2.21
C GLU A 67 -10.94 -10.26 -1.73
N ALA A 68 -10.89 -9.22 -2.57
CA ALA A 68 -10.31 -7.93 -2.22
C ALA A 68 -11.12 -7.22 -1.12
N ILE A 69 -12.46 -7.22 -1.19
CA ILE A 69 -13.32 -6.67 -0.14
C ILE A 69 -13.07 -7.38 1.18
N VAL A 70 -13.00 -8.72 1.18
CA VAL A 70 -12.68 -9.50 2.38
C VAL A 70 -11.30 -9.14 2.94
N LEU A 71 -10.32 -8.83 2.07
CA LEU A 71 -9.01 -8.35 2.52
C LEU A 71 -9.08 -6.96 3.17
N LEU A 72 -9.86 -6.04 2.60
CA LEU A 72 -10.09 -4.71 3.20
C LEU A 72 -10.71 -4.84 4.59
N GLU A 73 -11.70 -5.73 4.76
CA GLU A 73 -12.32 -6.02 6.06
C GLU A 73 -11.30 -6.55 7.08
N LYS A 74 -10.43 -7.48 6.66
CA LYS A 74 -9.37 -8.04 7.54
C LYS A 74 -8.37 -6.99 7.96
N LEU A 75 -7.95 -6.12 7.04
CA LEU A 75 -7.05 -5.01 7.35
C LEU A 75 -7.71 -4.03 8.30
N HIS A 76 -8.99 -3.71 8.07
CA HIS A 76 -9.76 -2.82 8.93
C HIS A 76 -9.91 -3.37 10.35
N ALA A 77 -10.19 -4.67 10.50
CA ALA A 77 -10.30 -5.34 11.80
C ALA A 77 -9.00 -5.29 12.64
N ILE A 78 -7.84 -5.16 11.99
CA ILE A 78 -6.52 -5.03 12.66
C ILE A 78 -6.19 -3.56 12.97
N GLY A 79 -7.08 -2.62 12.60
CA GLY A 79 -6.96 -1.19 12.90
C GLY A 79 -6.41 -0.34 11.75
N PHE A 80 -6.20 -0.92 10.57
CA PHE A 80 -5.88 -0.13 9.38
C PHE A 80 -7.11 0.60 8.83
N LYS A 81 -6.89 1.64 8.03
CA LYS A 81 -7.92 2.35 7.28
C LYS A 81 -7.71 2.13 5.78
N PRO A 82 -8.01 0.93 5.26
CA PRO A 82 -7.67 0.59 3.88
C PRO A 82 -8.71 1.15 2.90
N VAL A 83 -8.25 1.58 1.72
CA VAL A 83 -9.08 1.98 0.58
C VAL A 83 -8.45 1.35 -0.67
N LEU A 84 -9.28 0.85 -1.58
CA LEU A 84 -8.82 0.30 -2.86
C LEU A 84 -9.47 1.06 -4.01
N LEU A 85 -8.65 1.63 -4.88
CA LEU A 85 -9.06 2.35 -6.09
C LEU A 85 -8.86 1.42 -7.29
N LEU A 86 -9.93 1.21 -8.07
CA LEU A 86 -9.93 0.32 -9.23
C LEU A 86 -10.38 1.06 -10.48
N GLY A 87 -9.45 1.28 -11.40
CA GLY A 87 -9.72 1.78 -12.74
C GLY A 87 -9.88 0.63 -13.71
N LYS A 88 -10.93 0.66 -14.54
CA LYS A 88 -11.11 -0.31 -15.62
C LYS A 88 -11.58 0.37 -16.89
N GLU A 89 -10.88 0.11 -17.98
CA GLU A 89 -11.37 0.44 -19.31
C GLU A 89 -12.38 -0.63 -19.78
N THR A 90 -13.56 -0.18 -20.17
CA THR A 90 -14.59 -1.05 -20.75
C THR A 90 -14.33 -1.27 -22.23
N ARG A 91 -15.01 -2.26 -22.83
CA ARG A 91 -14.93 -2.51 -24.29
C ARG A 91 -15.36 -1.31 -25.16
N LYS A 92 -16.08 -0.35 -24.59
CA LYS A 92 -16.51 0.88 -25.26
C LYS A 92 -15.51 2.03 -25.10
N LYS A 93 -14.31 1.78 -24.55
CA LYS A 93 -13.33 2.80 -24.14
C LYS A 93 -13.86 3.76 -23.07
N GLU A 94 -15.00 3.46 -22.47
CA GLU A 94 -15.47 4.18 -21.27
C GLU A 94 -14.59 3.72 -20.11
N ARG A 95 -13.89 4.66 -19.47
CA ARG A 95 -13.10 4.41 -18.27
C ARG A 95 -14.04 4.53 -17.08
N LYS A 96 -14.13 3.46 -16.29
CA LYS A 96 -14.91 3.45 -15.06
C LYS A 96 -13.98 3.24 -13.88
N CYS A 97 -14.05 4.16 -12.93
CA CYS A 97 -13.38 4.02 -11.64
C CYS A 97 -14.34 3.53 -10.57
N GLU A 98 -13.82 2.79 -9.62
CA GLU A 98 -14.55 2.25 -8.48
C GLU A 98 -13.68 2.37 -7.23
N ILE A 99 -14.26 2.89 -6.16
CA ILE A 99 -13.62 2.97 -4.84
C ILE A 99 -14.25 1.90 -3.96
N LEU A 100 -13.42 1.00 -3.44
CA LEU A 100 -13.83 -0.01 -2.47
C LEU A 100 -13.32 0.37 -1.08
N THR A 101 -14.24 0.38 -0.12
CA THR A 101 -13.97 0.64 1.30
C THR A 101 -14.49 -0.52 2.15
N PRO A 102 -13.90 -0.77 3.34
CA PRO A 102 -14.49 -1.69 4.31
C PRO A 102 -15.82 -1.12 4.83
N ARG A 103 -16.60 -1.97 5.49
CA ARG A 103 -17.82 -1.57 6.21
C ARG A 103 -17.45 -0.70 7.39
N CYS A 104 -17.41 0.61 7.16
CA CYS A 104 -17.14 1.62 8.16
C CYS A 104 -18.06 2.83 7.97
N THR A 105 -18.23 3.60 9.04
CA THR A 105 -18.95 4.88 9.00
C THR A 105 -17.96 5.99 8.74
N LEU A 106 -18.20 6.78 7.69
CA LEU A 106 -17.45 7.99 7.39
C LEU A 106 -18.26 9.21 7.82
N THR A 107 -17.56 10.26 8.27
CA THR A 107 -18.17 11.57 8.46
C THR A 107 -18.44 12.21 7.09
N ALA A 108 -19.39 13.16 7.02
CA ALA A 108 -19.71 13.85 5.77
C ALA A 108 -18.45 14.45 5.10
N TYR A 109 -17.61 15.13 5.89
CA TYR A 109 -16.34 15.66 5.41
C TYR A 109 -15.43 14.56 4.82
N ALA A 110 -15.28 13.42 5.50
CA ALA A 110 -14.41 12.34 5.03
C ALA A 110 -14.94 11.71 3.74
N GLN A 111 -16.27 11.65 3.58
CA GLN A 111 -16.91 11.22 2.36
C GLN A 111 -16.62 12.19 1.20
N ASP A 112 -16.73 13.51 1.42
CA ASP A 112 -16.40 14.51 0.40
C ASP A 112 -14.95 14.37 -0.10
N TYR A 113 -14.01 14.06 0.79
CA TYR A 113 -12.61 13.82 0.41
C TYR A 113 -12.43 12.49 -0.32
N LEU A 114 -13.18 11.45 0.05
CA LEU A 114 -13.15 10.17 -0.66
C LEU A 114 -13.64 10.34 -2.10
N ASP A 115 -14.70 11.11 -2.31
CA ASP A 115 -15.22 11.43 -3.63
C ASP A 115 -14.20 12.23 -4.46
N LYS A 116 -13.52 13.22 -3.86
CA LYS A 116 -12.42 13.96 -4.51
C LYS A 116 -11.26 13.04 -4.91
N ILE A 117 -10.88 12.10 -4.04
CA ILE A 117 -9.86 11.08 -4.38
C ILE A 117 -10.31 10.26 -5.58
N GLY A 118 -11.60 9.91 -5.66
CA GLY A 118 -12.20 9.26 -6.83
C GLY A 118 -11.99 10.05 -8.11
N THR A 119 -12.34 11.34 -8.10
CA THR A 119 -12.16 12.22 -9.27
C THR A 119 -10.70 12.34 -9.68
N PHE A 120 -9.78 12.50 -8.72
CA PHE A 120 -8.35 12.54 -9.04
C PHE A 120 -7.85 11.21 -9.61
N TYR A 121 -8.36 10.10 -9.09
CA TYR A 121 -8.02 8.78 -9.59
C TYR A 121 -8.57 8.54 -11.01
N GLU A 122 -9.75 9.07 -11.35
CA GLU A 122 -10.26 9.09 -12.73
C GLU A 122 -9.31 9.81 -13.68
N CYS A 123 -8.85 11.02 -13.32
CA CYS A 123 -7.85 11.75 -14.11
C CYS A 123 -6.53 10.96 -14.23
N LEU A 124 -6.07 10.34 -13.14
CA LEU A 124 -4.87 9.49 -13.17
C LEU A 124 -5.07 8.29 -14.10
N CYS A 125 -6.26 7.70 -14.10
CA CYS A 125 -6.60 6.62 -15.01
C CYS A 125 -6.65 7.09 -16.47
N GLU A 126 -6.90 8.35 -16.80
CA GLU A 126 -6.84 8.90 -18.18
C GLU A 126 -5.41 8.86 -18.75
N GLY A 127 -4.42 9.20 -17.93
CA GLY A 127 -3.00 9.11 -18.30
C GLY A 127 -2.41 7.70 -18.24
N TRP A 128 -3.17 6.71 -17.75
CA TRP A 128 -2.68 5.34 -17.60
C TRP A 128 -2.79 4.57 -18.92
N THR A 129 -1.70 4.47 -19.67
CA THR A 129 -1.55 3.54 -20.80
C THR A 129 -0.96 2.22 -20.31
N PRO A 130 -1.53 1.06 -20.68
CA PRO A 130 -0.87 -0.21 -20.40
C PRO A 130 0.40 -0.30 -21.25
N ASP A 131 1.55 -0.61 -20.63
CA ASP A 131 2.80 -0.95 -21.34
C ASP A 131 2.45 -1.87 -22.52
N SER A 132 2.53 -1.31 -23.73
CA SER A 132 2.30 -2.04 -24.97
C SER A 132 3.22 -3.25 -24.96
N THR A 133 2.65 -4.44 -24.82
CA THR A 133 3.40 -5.69 -24.98
C THR A 133 4.09 -5.64 -26.35
N GLY A 134 5.41 -5.45 -26.32
CA GLY A 134 6.36 -5.37 -27.43
C GLY A 134 5.79 -5.26 -28.85
N GLN A 135 5.73 -4.03 -29.37
CA GLN A 135 6.02 -3.71 -30.76
C GLN A 135 6.33 -2.22 -30.82
N GLY A 136 7.61 -1.89 -31.02
CA GLY A 136 8.14 -0.54 -30.87
C GLY A 136 7.55 0.44 -31.87
N VAL A 137 7.43 1.71 -31.48
CA VAL A 137 8.10 2.88 -32.08
C VAL A 137 8.07 4.04 -31.07
N ALA A 138 9.17 4.81 -31.03
CA ALA A 138 9.38 6.13 -30.43
C ALA A 138 9.35 6.24 -28.89
N GLU A 139 10.56 6.33 -28.32
CA GLU A 139 10.81 6.81 -26.96
C GLU A 139 10.44 8.30 -26.90
N ASP A 140 9.32 8.62 -26.26
CA ASP A 140 9.02 9.98 -25.80
C ASP A 140 9.77 10.19 -24.47
N PRO A 141 10.63 11.22 -24.33
CA PRO A 141 11.52 11.39 -23.18
C PRO A 141 10.83 11.63 -21.82
N ASP A 142 9.49 11.76 -21.78
CA ASP A 142 8.72 12.04 -20.55
C ASP A 142 7.98 10.82 -19.93
N GLU A 143 8.14 9.59 -20.45
CA GLU A 143 7.56 8.40 -19.82
C GLU A 143 8.44 7.87 -18.67
N GLU A 144 8.34 8.50 -17.50
CA GLU A 144 8.93 7.97 -16.27
C GLU A 144 8.14 6.74 -15.79
N ARG A 145 8.66 5.53 -16.05
CA ARG A 145 8.07 4.27 -15.55
C ARG A 145 8.03 4.27 -14.03
N VAL A 146 6.85 4.54 -13.46
CA VAL A 146 6.63 4.51 -12.01
C VAL A 146 6.80 3.09 -11.51
N THR A 147 7.97 2.80 -10.96
CA THR A 147 8.22 1.54 -10.25
C THR A 147 7.70 1.72 -8.83
N LEU A 148 6.63 0.99 -8.45
CA LEU A 148 6.05 1.06 -7.10
C LEU A 148 7.05 0.56 -6.05
N ASN A 149 7.91 1.45 -5.56
CA ASN A 149 8.72 1.20 -4.38
C ASN A 149 7.82 1.32 -3.16
N LEU A 150 7.33 0.18 -2.65
CA LEU A 150 6.62 0.11 -1.38
C LEU A 150 7.60 0.42 -0.24
N THR A 151 7.75 1.71 0.08
CA THR A 151 8.42 2.15 1.30
C THR A 151 7.50 1.80 2.48
N PRO A 152 7.93 0.98 3.46
CA PRO A 152 7.14 0.72 4.65
C PRO A 152 6.86 2.03 5.40
N CYS A 153 5.61 2.26 5.79
CA CYS A 153 5.32 3.24 6.85
C CYS A 153 5.93 2.68 8.14
N ASP A 154 7.08 3.20 8.55
CA ASP A 154 7.62 2.92 9.87
C ASP A 154 6.63 3.42 10.94
N PRO A 155 6.34 2.64 11.99
CA PRO A 155 5.68 3.18 13.16
C PRO A 155 6.65 4.18 13.80
N SER A 156 6.29 5.46 13.77
CA SER A 156 6.99 6.47 14.56
C SER A 156 7.05 6.01 16.01
N GLU A 157 8.27 6.03 16.58
CA GLU A 157 8.52 5.68 17.96
C GLU A 157 7.63 6.52 18.90
N PRO A 158 7.07 5.93 19.98
CA PRO A 158 6.41 6.72 21.00
C PRO A 158 7.47 7.55 21.72
N THR A 159 7.50 8.86 21.47
CA THR A 159 8.22 9.81 22.32
C THR A 159 7.53 9.87 23.68
N ASN A 160 7.90 8.96 24.56
CA ASN A 160 7.68 9.11 25.99
C ASN A 160 8.60 10.21 26.51
N ASN A 161 8.03 11.39 26.77
CA ASN A 161 8.60 12.31 27.74
C ASN A 161 7.47 13.03 28.49
N TRP A 162 6.83 12.29 29.40
CA TRP A 162 6.18 12.91 30.56
C TRP A 162 7.26 13.15 31.60
N GLN A 163 7.75 14.38 31.70
CA GLN A 163 8.29 14.89 32.94
C GLN A 163 7.56 16.19 33.26
N GLU A 164 6.75 16.10 34.30
CA GLU A 164 6.14 17.21 35.01
C GLU A 164 7.25 18.11 35.60
N ALA A 165 7.10 19.42 35.42
CA ALA A 165 7.55 20.41 36.38
C ALA A 165 6.83 21.76 36.16
N GLY A 166 5.97 22.14 37.12
CA GLY A 166 5.97 23.48 37.69
C GLY A 166 5.27 24.63 36.94
N THR A 167 4.00 24.84 37.29
CA THR A 167 3.29 26.10 37.59
C THR A 167 3.97 27.45 37.25
N THR A 168 3.35 28.27 36.38
CA THR A 168 2.74 29.59 36.71
C THR A 168 2.19 30.32 35.46
N GLU A 169 0.88 30.56 35.51
CA GLU A 169 0.10 31.71 35.05
C GLU A 169 0.77 32.79 34.16
N SER A 170 0.22 33.02 32.94
CA SER A 170 -0.29 34.34 32.50
C SER A 170 -0.73 34.34 31.03
N ARG A 171 -2.05 34.50 30.86
CA ARG A 171 -2.81 35.20 29.80
C ARG A 171 -1.98 35.96 28.74
N ARG A 172 -2.18 35.59 27.46
CA ARG A 172 -2.33 36.55 26.33
C ARG A 172 -2.94 35.88 25.10
N GLN A 173 -3.90 36.59 24.51
CA GLN A 173 -4.69 36.28 23.32
C GLN A 173 -3.88 36.35 22.02
N ALA A 174 -4.52 35.78 20.98
CA ALA A 174 -4.60 36.24 19.59
C ALA A 174 -3.81 35.41 18.52
N PRO A 175 -4.23 35.45 17.24
CA PRO A 175 -4.56 34.25 16.45
C PRO A 175 -3.83 34.15 15.10
N CYS A 176 -3.73 32.94 14.53
CA CYS A 176 -3.31 32.74 13.13
C CYS A 176 -4.19 31.60 12.57
N ARG A 177 -5.16 31.76 11.67
CA ARG A 177 -5.25 32.47 10.39
C ARG A 177 -4.19 32.01 9.38
N TRP A 178 -4.53 31.02 8.56
CA TRP A 178 -3.97 30.84 7.22
C TRP A 178 -5.09 30.51 6.24
N ARG A 179 -4.98 31.16 5.08
CA ARG A 179 -5.99 31.42 4.06
C ARG A 179 -5.43 30.84 2.75
N CYS A 180 -6.34 30.27 1.96
CA CYS A 180 -6.23 29.86 0.54
C CYS A 180 -5.17 28.80 0.21
#